data_AF-A0A1U7RJN6-F1
#
_entry.id   AF-A0A1U7RJN6-F1
#
_cell.length_a   1.000
_cell.length_b   1.000
_cell.length_c   1.000
_cell.angle_alpha   90.00
_cell.angle_beta   90.00
_cell.angle_gamma   90.00
#
_symmetry.space_group_name_H-M   'P 1'
#
loop_
_entity.id
_entity.type
_entity.pdbx_description
1 polymer ?
#
loop_
_entity_poly.entity_id
_entity_poly.type
_entity_poly.pdbx_seq_one_letter_code
_entity_poly.pdbx_strand_id
1 'polypeptide(L)'
;MQLLKRREPYLREVLRFAVWCRALTLLLQALFNLLVPDHAADAFSPPRLSEPSFCDWLLEWLLGGLSHWDAEHFLFVAEHGYVYEHNFAFFPVYPLSIRAVAEVTLWPLQGLLCLRSRLLLSAVLLNALFSVLAAVVLYELGCVVLQCRRTAFLSALLFCLTPANVFMTAAYSESMFALLAFSAMWQLEKGRSWTSGLLFSFAAGVRSNGVINAGFLLYSQSRRLAFQLQAGAGSVMKQAQVWRQLLGLAASVVLTCAGLFLPPALFQFYAYLRFCDPDVSPERAVPQPLLQLAVDKGYRLASMTGVKPAWCSHRVPMIYSYIQDVYWNVGFLRYFQLKQIPNFLLAAPIMMLSAWAAGIYLTANLQHCLTLGLVRRRNKSRGGEGAAKPGVGFCSSGVFVYVVHATALLVFGLLCMHVQVLTRLLGSSSPVLYWFSAHLLQDSDALLWREGDPTQTAASLSERPRLGSAFLGLFGTGVSENPLPPLLLNYRRNTALTKCVLGYFLSFWLLGLILHCNFLPWT
;
A
#
# COMPACT_ATOMS: atom_id res chain seq x y z
N MET A 1 -22.62 24.71 -6.92
CA MET A 1 -21.37 25.49 -7.08
C MET A 1 -20.85 26.15 -5.80
N GLN A 2 -21.68 26.46 -4.79
CA GLN A 2 -21.21 27.07 -3.52
C GLN A 2 -20.73 26.05 -2.44
N LEU A 3 -21.13 24.78 -2.50
CA LEU A 3 -20.62 23.71 -1.61
C LEU A 3 -19.19 23.24 -1.96
N LEU A 4 -18.72 23.51 -3.18
CA LEU A 4 -17.34 23.25 -3.64
C LEU A 4 -16.33 24.32 -3.17
N LYS A 5 -16.79 25.51 -2.76
CA LYS A 5 -15.92 26.61 -2.28
C LYS A 5 -15.51 26.47 -0.80
N ARG A 6 -16.19 25.61 -0.02
CA ARG A 6 -15.89 25.36 1.42
C ARG A 6 -15.03 24.09 1.65
N ARG A 7 -14.82 23.27 0.62
CA ARG A 7 -13.80 22.21 0.48
C ARG A 7 -12.60 22.86 -0.24
N GLU A 8 -11.32 22.76 0.07
CA GLU A 8 -10.52 21.94 0.99
C GLU A 8 -9.14 22.63 1.17
N PRO A 9 -8.93 23.42 2.22
CA PRO A 9 -7.57 23.86 2.53
C PRO A 9 -6.69 22.63 2.88
N TYR A 10 -7.25 21.63 3.56
CA TYR A 10 -6.58 20.36 3.88
C TYR A 10 -6.20 19.53 2.64
N LEU A 11 -7.10 19.29 1.67
CA LEU A 11 -6.75 18.50 0.48
C LEU A 11 -5.66 19.17 -0.34
N ARG A 12 -5.75 20.49 -0.52
CA ARG A 12 -4.71 21.26 -1.23
C ARG A 12 -3.36 21.10 -0.53
N GLU A 13 -3.34 21.12 0.79
CA GLU A 13 -2.11 20.93 1.56
C GLU A 13 -1.60 19.48 1.50
N VAL A 14 -2.48 18.46 1.53
CA VAL A 14 -2.09 17.06 1.30
C VAL A 14 -1.42 16.91 -0.06
N LEU A 15 -2.02 17.46 -1.12
CA LEU A 15 -1.46 17.39 -2.47
C LEU A 15 -0.08 18.06 -2.53
N ARG A 16 0.03 19.28 -2.01
CA ARG A 16 1.30 20.03 -1.98
C ARG A 16 2.37 19.28 -1.20
N PHE A 17 2.04 18.81 0.00
CA PHE A 17 2.97 18.08 0.86
C PHE A 17 3.41 16.77 0.23
N ALA A 18 2.49 16.02 -0.39
CA ALA A 18 2.81 14.77 -1.09
C ALA A 18 3.79 15.01 -2.24
N VAL A 19 3.54 16.03 -3.09
CA VAL A 19 4.44 16.39 -4.20
C VAL A 19 5.82 16.81 -3.69
N TRP A 20 5.87 17.68 -2.68
CA TRP A 20 7.15 18.10 -2.08
C TRP A 20 7.92 16.94 -1.46
N CYS A 21 7.23 16.06 -0.75
CA CYS A 21 7.85 14.88 -0.14
C CYS A 21 8.39 13.91 -1.19
N ARG A 22 7.70 13.73 -2.33
CA ARG A 22 8.21 12.94 -3.46
C ARG A 22 9.43 13.58 -4.11
N ALA A 23 9.37 14.89 -4.40
CA ALA A 23 10.51 15.62 -4.96
C ALA A 23 11.74 15.53 -4.05
N LEU A 24 11.54 15.70 -2.73
CA LEU A 24 12.61 15.55 -1.74
C LEU A 24 13.16 14.12 -1.69
N THR A 25 12.29 13.10 -1.76
CA THR A 25 12.72 11.70 -1.81
C THR A 25 13.62 11.43 -3.01
N LEU A 26 13.21 11.88 -4.21
CA LEU A 26 14.01 11.70 -5.43
C LEU A 26 15.35 12.44 -5.37
N LEU A 27 15.35 13.66 -4.82
CA LEU A 27 16.58 14.44 -4.64
C LEU A 27 17.55 13.78 -3.66
N LEU A 28 17.05 13.31 -2.51
CA LEU A 28 17.89 12.63 -1.52
C LEU A 28 18.40 11.28 -2.03
N GLN A 29 17.57 10.55 -2.77
CA GLN A 29 17.96 9.29 -3.39
C GLN A 29 19.09 9.50 -4.42
N ALA A 30 18.99 10.50 -5.30
CA ALA A 30 20.07 10.85 -6.22
C ALA A 30 21.35 11.25 -5.46
N LEU A 31 21.21 11.99 -4.35
CA LEU A 31 22.33 12.35 -3.49
C LEU A 31 22.99 11.12 -2.84
N PHE A 32 22.22 10.17 -2.31
CA PHE A 32 22.78 8.97 -1.68
C PHE A 32 23.40 8.01 -2.70
N ASN A 33 22.82 7.91 -3.90
CA ASN A 33 23.41 7.18 -5.02
C ASN A 33 24.80 7.73 -5.38
N LEU A 34 25.04 9.03 -5.18
CA LEU A 34 26.33 9.68 -5.39
C LEU A 34 27.30 9.50 -4.21
N LEU A 35 26.80 9.62 -2.98
CA LEU A 35 27.65 9.69 -1.79
C LEU A 35 28.04 8.33 -1.21
N VAL A 36 27.23 7.29 -1.44
CA VAL A 36 27.41 5.98 -0.82
C VAL A 36 27.65 4.96 -1.93
N PRO A 37 28.73 4.16 -1.87
CA PRO A 37 28.99 3.13 -2.87
C PRO A 37 28.01 1.95 -2.71
N ASP A 38 27.70 1.28 -3.81
CA ASP A 38 26.84 0.11 -3.80
C ASP A 38 27.49 -1.08 -3.08
N HIS A 39 26.70 -1.75 -2.25
CA HIS A 39 27.09 -3.00 -1.64
C HIS A 39 27.00 -4.15 -2.65
N ALA A 40 27.97 -5.08 -2.62
CA ALA A 40 27.93 -6.28 -3.45
C ALA A 40 26.90 -7.29 -2.89
N ALA A 41 25.67 -7.22 -3.39
CA ALA A 41 24.60 -8.15 -3.02
C ALA A 41 24.45 -9.30 -4.04
N ASP A 42 24.17 -10.51 -3.55
CA ASP A 42 23.79 -11.66 -4.40
C ASP A 42 22.29 -11.63 -4.73
N ALA A 43 21.85 -10.55 -5.36
CA ALA A 43 20.47 -10.37 -5.81
C ALA A 43 20.35 -10.60 -7.34
N PHE A 44 19.12 -10.60 -7.84
CA PHE A 44 18.88 -10.72 -9.27
C PHE A 44 19.45 -9.51 -10.02
N SER A 45 20.45 -9.76 -10.87
CA SER A 45 21.15 -8.72 -11.64
C SER A 45 21.45 -9.24 -13.05
N PRO A 46 20.49 -9.12 -13.98
CA PRO A 46 20.65 -9.62 -15.35
C PRO A 46 21.62 -8.73 -16.15
N PRO A 47 22.37 -9.30 -17.11
CA PRO A 47 23.28 -8.54 -17.96
C PRO A 47 22.48 -7.54 -18.83
N ARG A 48 23.03 -6.33 -19.01
CA ARG A 48 22.48 -5.31 -19.91
C ARG A 48 22.77 -5.72 -21.36
N LEU A 49 21.73 -5.79 -22.20
CA LEU A 49 21.86 -6.20 -23.60
C LEU A 49 22.13 -5.03 -24.57
N SER A 50 21.89 -3.80 -24.12
CA SER A 50 22.09 -2.58 -24.90
C SER A 50 23.21 -1.75 -24.29
N GLU A 51 24.06 -1.17 -25.14
CA GLU A 51 25.08 -0.22 -24.71
C GLU A 51 24.43 1.11 -24.29
N PRO A 52 24.75 1.64 -23.10
CA PRO A 52 24.17 2.88 -22.61
C PRO A 52 24.71 4.09 -23.37
N SER A 53 23.82 5.01 -23.77
CA SER A 53 24.22 6.34 -24.23
C SER A 53 24.63 7.24 -23.06
N PHE A 54 25.15 8.44 -23.35
CA PHE A 54 25.43 9.44 -22.30
C PHE A 54 24.18 9.82 -21.50
N CYS A 55 23.02 9.93 -22.16
CA CYS A 55 21.75 10.24 -21.49
C CYS A 55 21.28 9.07 -20.62
N ASP A 56 21.52 7.83 -21.04
CA ASP A 56 21.25 6.64 -20.23
C ASP A 56 22.14 6.64 -18.98
N TRP A 57 23.44 6.89 -19.14
CA TRP A 57 24.37 7.00 -18.03
C TRP A 57 23.94 8.09 -17.03
N LEU A 58 23.55 9.27 -17.52
CA LEU A 58 23.07 10.35 -16.65
C LEU A 58 21.80 9.95 -15.89
N LEU A 59 20.89 9.25 -16.56
CA LEU A 59 19.65 8.78 -15.95
C LEU A 59 19.91 7.71 -14.90
N GLU A 60 20.76 6.73 -15.18
CA GLU A 60 21.18 5.70 -14.23
C GLU A 60 21.97 6.31 -13.07
N TRP A 61 22.78 7.33 -13.31
CA TRP A 61 23.49 8.05 -12.25
C TRP A 61 22.52 8.76 -11.29
N LEU A 62 21.42 9.33 -11.80
CA LEU A 62 20.41 10.00 -10.98
C LEU A 62 19.39 9.04 -10.34
N LEU A 63 18.98 7.97 -11.05
CA LEU A 63 17.83 7.13 -10.71
C LEU A 63 18.17 5.66 -10.51
N GLY A 64 19.42 5.23 -10.73
CA GLY A 64 19.85 3.82 -10.72
C GLY A 64 19.55 3.12 -9.41
N GLY A 65 19.72 3.80 -8.27
CA GLY A 65 19.38 3.27 -6.94
C GLY A 65 17.91 2.85 -6.77
N LEU A 66 17.00 3.32 -7.64
CA LEU A 66 15.59 2.92 -7.65
C LEU A 66 15.31 1.63 -8.43
N SER A 67 16.32 1.08 -9.10
CA SER A 67 16.24 -0.18 -9.85
C SER A 67 16.75 -1.41 -9.08
N HIS A 68 17.31 -1.20 -7.88
CA HIS A 68 17.86 -2.26 -7.04
C HIS A 68 16.81 -3.19 -6.41
N TRP A 69 17.27 -4.37 -5.99
CA TRP A 69 16.47 -5.40 -5.33
C TRP A 69 15.34 -5.92 -6.22
N ASP A 70 14.12 -6.07 -5.69
CA ASP A 70 13.00 -6.62 -6.46
C ASP A 70 12.55 -5.68 -7.59
N ALA A 71 12.98 -4.42 -7.58
CA ALA A 71 12.72 -3.48 -8.68
C ALA A 71 13.32 -3.98 -10.00
N GLU A 72 14.45 -4.68 -9.95
CA GLU A 72 15.11 -5.24 -11.13
C GLU A 72 14.22 -6.30 -11.79
N HIS A 73 13.47 -7.10 -11.01
CA HIS A 73 12.52 -8.07 -11.57
C HIS A 73 11.36 -7.38 -12.31
N PHE A 74 10.78 -6.32 -11.74
CA PHE A 74 9.69 -5.60 -12.40
C PHE A 74 10.13 -4.96 -13.72
N LEU A 75 11.31 -4.33 -13.72
CA LEU A 75 11.89 -3.73 -14.91
C LEU A 75 12.30 -4.78 -15.94
N PHE A 76 12.90 -5.90 -15.51
CA PHE A 76 13.24 -7.03 -16.39
C PHE A 76 12.00 -7.63 -17.06
N VAL A 77 10.91 -7.83 -16.31
CA VAL A 77 9.64 -8.34 -16.85
C VAL A 77 9.03 -7.34 -17.83
N ALA A 78 9.12 -6.03 -17.56
CA ALA A 78 8.64 -5.01 -18.50
C ALA A 78 9.46 -4.97 -19.80
N GLU A 79 10.74 -5.31 -19.73
CA GLU A 79 11.67 -5.30 -20.86
C GLU A 79 11.58 -6.57 -21.71
N HIS A 80 11.66 -7.74 -21.08
CA HIS A 80 11.82 -9.06 -21.72
C HIS A 80 10.59 -9.97 -21.59
N GLY A 81 9.63 -9.60 -20.74
CA GLY A 81 8.52 -10.45 -20.35
C GLY A 81 8.92 -11.54 -19.33
N TYR A 82 8.05 -12.51 -19.16
CA TYR A 82 8.22 -13.60 -18.20
C TYR A 82 9.12 -14.72 -18.76
N VAL A 83 10.44 -14.51 -18.68
CA VAL A 83 11.46 -15.47 -19.14
C VAL A 83 11.74 -16.57 -18.11
N TYR A 84 11.97 -16.20 -16.85
CA TYR A 84 12.31 -17.12 -15.77
C TYR A 84 11.09 -17.50 -14.95
N GLU A 85 11.08 -18.72 -14.39
CA GLU A 85 10.01 -19.23 -13.54
C GLU A 85 9.74 -18.30 -12.35
N HIS A 86 10.78 -17.87 -11.63
CA HIS A 86 10.64 -17.00 -10.46
C HIS A 86 10.06 -15.61 -10.76
N ASN A 87 10.08 -15.15 -12.02
CA ASN A 87 9.49 -13.86 -12.40
C ASN A 87 7.97 -13.84 -12.15
N PHE A 88 7.30 -15.00 -12.13
CA PHE A 88 5.86 -15.09 -11.88
C PHE A 88 5.43 -14.73 -10.45
N ALA A 89 6.37 -14.44 -9.56
CA ALA A 89 6.07 -13.79 -8.29
C ALA A 89 5.68 -12.30 -8.44
N PHE A 90 6.09 -11.68 -9.54
CA PHE A 90 5.87 -10.27 -9.86
C PHE A 90 4.72 -10.14 -10.84
N PHE A 91 3.58 -9.65 -10.36
CA PHE A 91 2.31 -9.68 -11.09
C PHE A 91 2.28 -8.67 -12.26
N PRO A 92 1.51 -8.96 -13.34
CA PRO A 92 1.73 -8.35 -14.65
C PRO A 92 1.24 -6.92 -14.79
N VAL A 93 0.25 -6.48 -14.00
CA VAL A 93 -0.39 -5.17 -14.24
C VAL A 93 0.60 -4.02 -14.07
N TYR A 94 1.55 -4.12 -13.13
CA TYR A 94 2.55 -3.06 -12.90
C TYR A 94 3.63 -3.00 -14.00
N PRO A 95 4.36 -4.09 -14.34
CA PRO A 95 5.28 -4.11 -15.47
C PRO A 95 4.64 -3.68 -16.80
N LEU A 96 3.40 -4.11 -17.07
CA LEU A 96 2.69 -3.70 -18.28
C LEU A 96 2.40 -2.20 -18.29
N SER A 97 2.07 -1.60 -17.14
CA SER A 97 1.86 -0.15 -17.03
C SER A 97 3.15 0.63 -17.29
N ILE A 98 4.27 0.16 -16.75
CA ILE A 98 5.61 0.74 -17.00
C ILE A 98 5.93 0.65 -18.49
N ARG A 99 5.77 -0.53 -19.11
CA ARG A 99 6.06 -0.73 -20.54
C ARG A 99 5.17 0.17 -21.41
N ALA A 100 3.88 0.26 -21.09
CA ALA A 100 2.95 1.11 -21.84
C ALA A 100 3.37 2.58 -21.80
N VAL A 101 3.74 3.12 -20.64
CA VAL A 101 4.20 4.52 -20.54
C VAL A 101 5.55 4.72 -21.23
N ALA A 102 6.48 3.78 -21.12
CA ALA A 102 7.77 3.85 -21.80
C ALA A 102 7.66 3.86 -23.34
N GLU A 103 6.72 3.08 -23.90
CA GLU A 103 6.53 2.93 -25.35
C GLU A 103 5.48 3.85 -25.96
N VAL A 104 4.59 4.43 -25.16
CA VAL A 104 3.55 5.35 -25.67
C VAL A 104 3.90 6.79 -25.31
N THR A 105 4.11 7.07 -24.02
CA THR A 105 4.34 8.44 -23.53
C THR A 105 5.79 8.88 -23.73
N LEU A 106 6.75 7.99 -23.46
CA LEU A 106 8.19 8.27 -23.56
C LEU A 106 8.80 7.83 -24.89
N TRP A 107 7.99 7.39 -25.86
CA TRP A 107 8.43 7.06 -27.22
C TRP A 107 9.28 8.14 -27.89
N PRO A 108 8.95 9.45 -27.79
CA PRO A 108 9.78 10.50 -28.41
C PRO A 108 11.22 10.52 -27.90
N LEU A 109 11.50 9.95 -26.74
CA LEU A 109 12.84 9.87 -26.15
C LEU A 109 13.65 8.64 -26.63
N GLN A 110 13.10 7.79 -27.52
CA GLN A 110 13.77 6.56 -27.97
C GLN A 110 15.14 6.80 -28.64
N GLY A 111 15.36 7.98 -29.24
CA GLY A 111 16.63 8.34 -29.86
C GLY A 111 17.70 8.78 -28.85
N LEU A 112 17.30 9.10 -27.62
CA LEU A 112 18.18 9.57 -26.54
C LEU A 112 18.35 8.53 -25.44
N LEU A 113 17.32 7.72 -25.18
CA LEU A 113 17.30 6.76 -24.08
C LEU A 113 16.96 5.37 -24.60
N CYS A 114 17.76 4.39 -24.18
CA CYS A 114 17.46 2.99 -24.42
C CYS A 114 16.15 2.59 -23.72
N LEU A 115 15.59 1.45 -24.11
CA LEU A 115 14.34 0.96 -23.54
C LEU A 115 14.44 0.82 -22.01
N ARG A 116 15.55 0.29 -21.51
CA ARG A 116 15.77 0.08 -20.07
C ARG A 116 15.67 1.38 -19.27
N SER A 117 16.30 2.45 -19.73
CA SER A 117 16.24 3.77 -19.09
C SER A 117 14.85 4.40 -19.17
N ARG A 118 14.14 4.23 -20.31
CA ARG A 118 12.74 4.66 -20.44
C ARG A 118 11.81 3.91 -19.48
N LEU A 119 12.05 2.62 -19.25
CA LEU A 119 11.30 1.82 -18.27
C LEU A 119 11.55 2.31 -16.84
N LEU A 120 12.82 2.56 -16.47
CA LEU A 120 13.15 3.11 -15.16
C LEU A 120 12.49 4.48 -14.95
N LEU A 121 12.61 5.39 -15.92
CA LEU A 121 11.96 6.70 -15.87
C LEU A 121 10.44 6.59 -15.76
N SER A 122 9.84 5.70 -16.54
CA SER A 122 8.41 5.43 -16.49
C SER A 122 7.98 4.95 -15.10
N ALA A 123 8.72 4.02 -14.49
CA ALA A 123 8.41 3.51 -13.16
C ALA A 123 8.46 4.61 -12.10
N VAL A 124 9.50 5.46 -12.14
CA VAL A 124 9.65 6.60 -11.22
C VAL A 124 8.51 7.61 -11.36
N LEU A 125 8.15 7.99 -12.60
CA LEU A 125 7.07 8.93 -12.86
C LEU A 125 5.71 8.38 -12.43
N LEU A 126 5.43 7.12 -12.75
CA LEU A 126 4.20 6.43 -12.34
C LEU A 126 4.11 6.32 -10.82
N ASN A 127 5.19 5.95 -10.15
CA ASN A 127 5.19 5.78 -8.70
C ASN A 127 5.06 7.11 -7.95
N ALA A 128 5.69 8.17 -8.45
CA ALA A 128 5.48 9.53 -7.95
C ALA A 128 4.01 9.95 -8.10
N LEU A 129 3.39 9.69 -9.25
CA LEU A 129 1.96 9.99 -9.47
C LEU A 129 1.06 9.16 -8.56
N PHE A 130 1.24 7.83 -8.53
CA PHE A 130 0.40 6.92 -7.78
C PHE A 130 0.47 7.14 -6.27
N SER A 131 1.65 7.41 -5.73
CA SER A 131 1.82 7.71 -4.31
C SER A 131 1.13 9.03 -3.91
N VAL A 132 1.22 10.08 -4.74
CA VAL A 132 0.51 11.34 -4.50
C VAL A 132 -1.01 11.14 -4.55
N LEU A 133 -1.51 10.41 -5.56
CA LEU A 133 -2.93 10.10 -5.65
C LEU A 133 -3.40 9.21 -4.49
N ALA A 134 -2.58 8.26 -4.04
CA ALA A 134 -2.88 7.40 -2.91
C ALA A 134 -3.01 8.22 -1.60
N ALA A 135 -2.17 9.25 -1.40
CA ALA A 135 -2.27 10.15 -0.25
C ALA A 135 -3.60 10.93 -0.25
N VAL A 136 -4.00 11.45 -1.42
CA VAL A 136 -5.27 12.15 -1.63
C VAL A 136 -6.45 11.23 -1.33
N VAL A 137 -6.44 10.02 -1.88
CA VAL A 137 -7.52 9.04 -1.68
C VAL A 137 -7.56 8.56 -0.23
N LEU A 138 -6.42 8.41 0.44
CA LEU A 138 -6.36 8.05 1.86
C LEU A 138 -6.99 9.14 2.75
N TYR A 139 -6.77 10.42 2.44
CA TYR A 139 -7.43 11.53 3.13
C TYR A 139 -8.95 11.47 2.95
N GLU A 140 -9.42 11.27 1.71
CA GLU A 140 -10.84 11.17 1.37
C GLU A 140 -11.51 9.96 2.04
N LEU A 141 -10.84 8.81 2.02
CA LEU A 141 -11.26 7.60 2.71
C LEU A 141 -11.35 7.84 4.22
N GLY A 142 -10.31 8.43 4.82
CA GLY A 142 -10.27 8.76 6.23
C GLY A 142 -11.38 9.72 6.65
N CYS A 143 -11.73 10.70 5.81
CA CYS A 143 -12.85 11.61 6.07
C CYS A 143 -14.19 10.87 6.15
N VAL A 144 -14.40 9.85 5.31
CA VAL A 144 -15.63 9.05 5.27
C VAL A 144 -15.67 8.04 6.43
N VAL A 145 -14.56 7.36 6.72
CA VAL A 145 -14.53 6.26 7.70
C VAL A 145 -14.35 6.77 9.13
N LEU A 146 -13.40 7.68 9.36
CA LEU A 146 -13.10 8.19 10.71
C LEU A 146 -14.09 9.27 11.15
N GLN A 147 -14.79 9.93 10.22
CA GLN A 147 -15.64 11.10 10.50
C GLN A 147 -14.88 12.24 11.23
N CYS A 148 -13.54 12.24 11.15
CA CYS A 148 -12.67 13.25 11.74
C CYS A 148 -11.66 13.74 10.69
N ARG A 149 -11.87 14.97 10.18
CA ARG A 149 -11.02 15.55 9.14
C ARG A 149 -9.58 15.77 9.59
N ARG A 150 -9.36 16.14 10.86
CA ARG A 150 -8.02 16.38 11.41
C ARG A 150 -7.19 15.10 11.45
N THR A 151 -7.76 14.00 11.94
CA THR A 151 -7.11 12.69 11.95
C THR A 151 -6.86 12.19 10.52
N ALA A 152 -7.85 12.32 9.62
CA ALA A 152 -7.70 11.95 8.21
C ALA A 152 -6.59 12.75 7.51
N PHE A 153 -6.52 14.05 7.76
CA PHE A 153 -5.48 14.94 7.24
C PHE A 153 -4.09 14.51 7.72
N LEU A 154 -3.90 14.37 9.03
CA LEU A 154 -2.62 13.95 9.60
C LEU A 154 -2.22 12.55 9.11
N SER A 155 -3.18 11.64 8.94
CA SER A 155 -2.92 10.30 8.38
C SER A 155 -2.35 10.36 6.97
N ALA A 156 -2.89 11.23 6.11
CA ALA A 156 -2.40 11.39 4.75
C ALA A 156 -0.99 12.01 4.71
N LEU A 157 -0.69 12.95 5.62
CA LEU A 157 0.67 13.49 5.75
C LEU A 157 1.66 12.42 6.25
N LEU A 158 1.26 11.59 7.22
CA LEU A 158 2.06 10.47 7.69
C LEU A 158 2.26 9.40 6.61
N PHE A 159 1.28 9.17 5.74
CA PHE A 159 1.46 8.31 4.56
C PHE A 159 2.52 8.84 3.60
N CYS A 160 2.59 10.15 3.40
CA CYS A 160 3.67 10.75 2.62
C CYS A 160 5.05 10.50 3.24
N LEU A 161 5.13 10.39 4.57
CA LEU A 161 6.35 10.06 5.33
C LEU A 161 6.41 8.57 5.72
N THR A 162 5.74 7.69 4.98
CA THR A 162 5.61 6.28 5.37
C THR A 162 6.98 5.60 5.59
N PRO A 163 7.13 4.73 6.61
CA PRO A 163 8.31 3.88 6.79
C PRO A 163 8.65 3.03 5.55
N ALA A 164 7.65 2.73 4.71
CA ALA A 164 7.83 2.00 3.45
C ALA A 164 8.19 2.93 2.27
N ASN A 165 8.75 4.11 2.53
CA ASN A 165 8.87 5.20 1.56
C ASN A 165 9.55 4.80 0.26
N VAL A 166 10.67 4.08 0.36
CA VAL A 166 11.47 3.74 -0.81
C VAL A 166 10.69 2.86 -1.78
N PHE A 167 9.84 1.95 -1.31
CA PHE A 167 8.98 1.12 -2.16
C PHE A 167 7.83 1.91 -2.83
N MET A 168 7.49 3.07 -2.28
CA MET A 168 6.53 3.98 -2.92
C MET A 168 7.17 4.80 -4.06
N THR A 169 8.49 4.72 -4.22
CA THR A 169 9.28 5.54 -5.17
C THR A 169 10.08 4.69 -6.16
N ALA A 170 10.78 3.66 -5.69
CA ALA A 170 11.51 2.69 -6.50
C ALA A 170 10.58 1.92 -7.45
N ALA A 171 11.10 1.19 -8.44
CA ALA A 171 10.29 0.48 -9.44
C ALA A 171 9.57 -0.75 -8.85
N TYR A 172 8.71 -0.49 -7.88
CA TYR A 172 7.96 -1.40 -7.04
C TYR A 172 6.46 -1.15 -7.20
N SER A 173 5.68 -2.23 -7.15
CA SER A 173 4.21 -2.21 -7.34
C SER A 173 3.41 -1.53 -6.20
N GLU A 174 4.04 -1.19 -5.08
CA GLU A 174 3.43 -0.77 -3.81
C GLU A 174 2.59 0.50 -3.95
N SER A 175 3.08 1.48 -4.71
CA SER A 175 2.39 2.77 -4.92
C SER A 175 1.10 2.59 -5.74
N MET A 176 1.16 1.80 -6.82
CA MET A 176 0.01 1.44 -7.65
C MET A 176 -1.00 0.62 -6.83
N PHE A 177 -0.52 -0.34 -6.04
CA PHE A 177 -1.36 -1.15 -5.18
C PHE A 177 -2.09 -0.31 -4.14
N ALA A 178 -1.38 0.59 -3.43
CA ALA A 178 -1.96 1.48 -2.44
C ALA A 178 -3.05 2.37 -3.04
N LEU A 179 -2.79 2.96 -4.23
CA LEU A 179 -3.78 3.76 -4.94
C LEU A 179 -5.05 2.95 -5.26
N LEU A 180 -4.89 1.76 -5.85
CA LEU A 180 -6.03 0.93 -6.24
C LEU A 180 -6.80 0.41 -5.03
N ALA A 181 -6.11 -0.07 -3.99
CA ALA A 181 -6.71 -0.61 -2.77
C ALA A 181 -7.47 0.48 -1.99
N PHE A 182 -6.85 1.64 -1.75
CA PHE A 182 -7.52 2.75 -1.05
C PHE A 182 -8.68 3.32 -1.88
N SER A 183 -8.55 3.39 -3.20
CA SER A 183 -9.64 3.83 -4.07
C SER A 183 -10.80 2.85 -4.05
N ALA A 184 -10.52 1.54 -4.07
CA ALA A 184 -11.53 0.51 -3.96
C ALA A 184 -12.28 0.57 -2.62
N MET A 185 -11.55 0.76 -1.51
CA MET A 185 -12.14 0.97 -0.18
C MET A 185 -13.01 2.23 -0.14
N TRP A 186 -12.54 3.34 -0.72
CA TRP A 186 -13.28 4.61 -0.73
C TRP A 186 -14.57 4.54 -1.54
N GLN A 187 -14.50 3.89 -2.70
CA GLN A 187 -15.68 3.66 -3.54
C GLN A 187 -16.67 2.70 -2.89
N LEU A 188 -16.19 1.73 -2.10
CA LEU A 188 -17.04 0.84 -1.33
C LEU A 188 -17.85 1.60 -0.27
N GLU A 189 -17.20 2.48 0.48
CA GLU A 189 -17.84 3.34 1.49
C GLU A 189 -18.84 4.34 0.87
N LYS A 190 -18.60 4.76 -0.38
CA LYS A 190 -19.56 5.55 -1.18
C LYS A 190 -20.74 4.73 -1.73
N GLY A 191 -20.80 3.43 -1.46
CA GLY A 191 -21.84 2.53 -1.97
C GLY A 191 -21.66 2.09 -3.44
N ARG A 192 -20.56 2.48 -4.10
CA ARG A 192 -20.28 2.17 -5.52
C ARG A 192 -19.60 0.80 -5.67
N SER A 193 -20.33 -0.26 -5.29
CA SER A 193 -19.80 -1.64 -5.15
C SER A 193 -19.14 -2.18 -6.43
N TRP A 194 -19.70 -1.91 -7.61
CA TRP A 194 -19.10 -2.36 -8.89
C TRP A 194 -17.73 -1.75 -9.15
N THR A 195 -17.60 -0.42 -8.99
CA THR A 195 -16.31 0.26 -9.17
C THR A 195 -15.28 -0.20 -8.13
N SER A 196 -15.72 -0.47 -6.90
CA SER A 196 -14.87 -1.04 -5.85
C SER A 196 -14.37 -2.44 -6.24
N GLY A 197 -15.25 -3.32 -6.72
CA GLY A 197 -14.90 -4.66 -7.17
C GLY A 197 -13.89 -4.65 -8.32
N LEU A 198 -14.08 -3.77 -9.32
CA LEU A 198 -13.12 -3.61 -10.42
C LEU A 198 -11.75 -3.14 -9.92
N LEU A 199 -11.71 -2.14 -9.03
CA LEU A 199 -10.44 -1.63 -8.49
C LEU A 199 -9.73 -2.68 -7.62
N PHE A 200 -10.46 -3.46 -6.82
CA PHE A 200 -9.87 -4.58 -6.08
C PHE A 200 -9.38 -5.71 -7.00
N SER A 201 -10.06 -5.97 -8.10
CA SER A 201 -9.61 -6.91 -9.14
C SER A 201 -8.28 -6.48 -9.74
N PHE A 202 -8.15 -5.21 -10.15
CA PHE A 202 -6.88 -4.67 -10.62
C PHE A 202 -5.80 -4.70 -9.52
N ALA A 203 -6.13 -4.40 -8.26
CA ALA A 203 -5.19 -4.51 -7.16
C ALA A 203 -4.65 -5.94 -6.98
N ALA A 204 -5.52 -6.95 -7.12
CA ALA A 204 -5.12 -8.36 -7.12
C ALA A 204 -4.26 -8.75 -8.34
N GLY A 205 -4.44 -8.07 -9.48
CA GLY A 205 -3.56 -8.16 -10.64
C GLY A 205 -2.23 -7.42 -10.52
N VAL A 206 -2.07 -6.54 -9.51
CA VAL A 206 -0.81 -5.81 -9.22
C VAL A 206 0.01 -6.54 -8.16
N ARG A 207 -0.62 -7.18 -7.18
CA ARG A 207 0.04 -7.99 -6.14
C ARG A 207 -0.83 -9.14 -5.66
N SER A 208 -0.20 -10.26 -5.32
CA SER A 208 -0.86 -11.45 -4.77
C SER A 208 -1.69 -11.15 -3.52
N ASN A 209 -1.20 -10.31 -2.60
CA ASN A 209 -1.92 -9.96 -1.37
C ASN A 209 -3.21 -9.17 -1.62
N GLY A 210 -3.43 -8.67 -2.84
CA GLY A 210 -4.69 -8.05 -3.24
C GLY A 210 -5.89 -8.98 -3.16
N VAL A 211 -5.69 -10.31 -3.21
CA VAL A 211 -6.79 -11.28 -3.06
C VAL A 211 -7.48 -11.20 -1.69
N ILE A 212 -6.73 -10.77 -0.65
CA ILE A 212 -7.25 -10.62 0.72
C ILE A 212 -8.31 -9.51 0.80
N ASN A 213 -8.28 -8.54 -0.13
CA ASN A 213 -9.28 -7.48 -0.21
C ASN A 213 -10.70 -8.00 -0.51
N ALA A 214 -10.86 -9.25 -0.94
CA ALA A 214 -12.17 -9.89 -1.04
C ALA A 214 -12.95 -9.79 0.28
N GLY A 215 -12.25 -9.81 1.42
CA GLY A 215 -12.84 -9.62 2.75
C GLY A 215 -13.68 -8.33 2.88
N PHE A 216 -13.28 -7.22 2.25
CA PHE A 216 -14.07 -5.97 2.27
C PHE A 216 -15.41 -6.13 1.54
N LEU A 217 -15.39 -6.78 0.37
CA LEU A 217 -16.60 -7.03 -0.43
C LEU A 217 -17.53 -7.99 0.29
N LEU A 218 -16.99 -9.08 0.83
CA LEU A 218 -17.74 -10.08 1.60
C LEU A 218 -18.37 -9.43 2.85
N TYR A 219 -17.60 -8.63 3.58
CA TYR A 219 -18.09 -7.93 4.77
C TYR A 219 -19.21 -6.93 4.43
N SER A 220 -19.01 -6.10 3.41
CA SER A 220 -20.03 -5.11 2.97
C SER A 220 -21.33 -5.77 2.54
N GLN A 221 -21.27 -6.89 1.83
CA GLN A 221 -22.45 -7.65 1.42
C GLN A 221 -23.13 -8.34 2.61
N SER A 222 -22.35 -8.98 3.49
CA SER A 222 -22.85 -9.64 4.70
C SER A 222 -23.52 -8.65 5.65
N ARG A 223 -22.93 -7.47 5.85
CA ARG A 223 -23.49 -6.39 6.68
C ARG A 223 -24.82 -5.89 6.12
N ARG A 224 -24.93 -5.71 4.79
CA ARG A 224 -26.18 -5.32 4.13
C ARG A 224 -27.29 -6.34 4.35
N LEU A 225 -26.99 -7.63 4.17
CA LEU A 225 -27.97 -8.68 4.42
C LEU A 225 -28.37 -8.75 5.89
N ALA A 226 -27.41 -8.74 6.82
CA ALA A 226 -27.68 -8.83 8.25
C ALA A 226 -28.62 -7.70 8.72
N PHE A 227 -28.41 -6.47 8.24
CA PHE A 227 -29.28 -5.34 8.55
C PHE A 227 -30.65 -5.42 7.89
N GLN A 228 -30.76 -5.97 6.67
CA GLN A 228 -32.06 -6.22 6.03
C GLN A 228 -32.87 -7.28 6.79
N LEU A 229 -32.25 -8.38 7.20
CA LEU A 229 -32.91 -9.43 7.99
C LEU A 229 -33.35 -8.93 9.36
N GLN A 230 -32.53 -8.13 10.03
CA GLN A 230 -32.88 -7.53 11.34
C GLN A 230 -34.00 -6.49 11.24
N ALA A 231 -34.06 -5.72 10.15
CA ALA A 231 -35.17 -4.80 9.90
C ALA A 231 -36.49 -5.54 9.60
N GLY A 232 -36.39 -6.70 8.92
CA GLY A 232 -37.53 -7.53 8.57
C GLY A 232 -38.05 -8.43 9.70
N ALA A 233 -37.27 -8.65 10.77
CA ALA A 233 -37.64 -9.51 11.90
C ALA A 233 -38.88 -9.04 12.71
N GLY A 234 -39.34 -7.79 12.49
CA GLY A 234 -40.60 -7.28 13.06
C GLY A 234 -41.84 -7.52 12.17
N SER A 235 -41.66 -8.07 10.98
CA SER A 235 -42.73 -8.39 10.01
C SER A 235 -42.74 -9.91 9.76
N VAL A 236 -43.90 -10.49 9.42
CA VAL A 236 -43.99 -11.89 8.99
C VAL A 236 -43.33 -12.02 7.61
N MET A 237 -41.99 -12.01 7.58
CA MET A 237 -41.24 -12.29 6.36
C MET A 237 -41.55 -13.72 5.93
N LYS A 238 -42.13 -13.86 4.74
CA LYS A 238 -42.35 -15.18 4.14
C LYS A 238 -40.99 -15.86 3.97
N GLN A 239 -40.90 -17.14 4.34
CA GLN A 239 -39.71 -17.98 4.20
C GLN A 239 -39.07 -17.87 2.80
N ALA A 240 -39.89 -17.81 1.75
CA ALA A 240 -39.44 -17.63 0.37
C ALA A 240 -38.66 -16.32 0.11
N GLN A 241 -38.97 -15.24 0.83
CA GLN A 241 -38.29 -13.95 0.68
C GLN A 241 -36.90 -13.98 1.32
N VAL A 242 -36.74 -14.67 2.45
CA VAL A 242 -35.44 -14.89 3.11
C VAL A 242 -34.53 -15.73 2.19
N TRP A 243 -35.04 -16.84 1.64
CA TRP A 243 -34.29 -17.67 0.69
C TRP A 243 -33.88 -16.90 -0.56
N ARG A 244 -34.76 -16.06 -1.12
CA ARG A 244 -34.43 -15.22 -2.28
C ARG A 244 -33.29 -14.23 -1.96
N GLN A 245 -33.29 -13.63 -0.77
CA GLN A 245 -32.22 -12.74 -0.33
C GLN A 245 -30.90 -13.48 -0.12
N LEU A 246 -30.94 -14.68 0.46
CA LEU A 246 -29.76 -15.53 0.65
C LEU A 246 -29.16 -15.99 -0.68
N LEU A 247 -29.99 -16.45 -1.61
CA LEU A 247 -29.54 -16.84 -2.95
C LEU A 247 -28.99 -15.63 -3.73
N GLY A 248 -29.63 -14.47 -3.62
CA GLY A 248 -29.13 -13.23 -4.22
C GLY A 248 -27.77 -12.81 -3.64
N LEU A 249 -27.56 -12.95 -2.33
CA LEU A 249 -26.27 -12.74 -1.70
C LEU A 249 -25.23 -13.74 -2.20
N ALA A 250 -25.56 -15.04 -2.22
CA ALA A 250 -24.64 -16.07 -2.69
C ALA A 250 -24.20 -15.82 -4.13
N ALA A 251 -25.14 -15.47 -5.03
CA ALA A 251 -24.83 -15.11 -6.41
C ALA A 251 -23.94 -13.85 -6.49
N SER A 252 -24.23 -12.81 -5.70
CA SER A 252 -23.42 -11.59 -5.64
C SER A 252 -22.00 -11.87 -5.11
N VAL A 253 -21.87 -12.69 -4.08
CA VAL A 253 -20.58 -13.10 -3.52
C VAL A 253 -19.77 -13.86 -4.56
N VAL A 254 -20.36 -14.87 -5.21
CA VAL A 254 -19.70 -15.65 -6.25
C VAL A 254 -19.23 -14.75 -7.39
N LEU A 255 -20.09 -13.83 -7.86
CA LEU A 255 -19.73 -12.92 -8.95
C LEU A 255 -18.61 -11.96 -8.57
N THR A 256 -18.67 -11.37 -7.36
CA THR A 256 -17.62 -10.45 -6.88
C THR A 256 -16.29 -11.17 -6.64
N CYS A 257 -16.31 -12.38 -6.08
CA CYS A 257 -15.11 -13.21 -5.94
C CYS A 257 -14.56 -13.60 -7.32
N ALA A 258 -15.40 -14.08 -8.24
CA ALA A 258 -14.97 -14.44 -9.59
C ALA A 258 -14.29 -13.25 -10.30
N GLY A 259 -14.88 -12.05 -10.23
CA GLY A 259 -14.29 -10.85 -10.80
C GLY A 259 -12.95 -10.45 -10.14
N LEU A 260 -12.82 -10.59 -8.83
CA LEU A 260 -11.60 -10.26 -8.09
C LEU A 260 -10.46 -11.27 -8.35
N PHE A 261 -10.78 -12.56 -8.43
CA PHE A 261 -9.81 -13.63 -8.71
C PHE A 261 -9.48 -13.78 -10.20
N LEU A 262 -10.22 -13.13 -11.09
CA LEU A 262 -10.02 -13.25 -12.54
C LEU A 262 -8.59 -12.87 -12.98
N PRO A 263 -8.00 -11.71 -12.61
CA PRO A 263 -6.65 -11.39 -13.08
C PRO A 263 -5.56 -12.36 -12.55
N PRO A 264 -5.53 -12.73 -11.25
CA PRO A 264 -4.62 -13.79 -10.78
C PRO A 264 -4.84 -15.14 -11.47
N ALA A 265 -6.10 -15.52 -11.75
CA ALA A 265 -6.40 -16.78 -12.43
C ALA A 265 -5.93 -16.79 -13.88
N LEU A 266 -6.14 -15.69 -14.63
CA LEU A 266 -5.62 -15.52 -15.99
C LEU A 266 -4.09 -15.56 -16.00
N PHE A 267 -3.45 -14.94 -15.01
CA PHE A 267 -1.99 -14.95 -14.90
C PHE A 267 -1.44 -16.34 -14.55
N GLN A 268 -2.09 -17.08 -13.65
CA GLN A 268 -1.77 -18.47 -13.35
C GLN A 268 -1.98 -19.38 -14.58
N PHE A 269 -3.05 -19.15 -15.35
CA PHE A 269 -3.30 -19.89 -16.59
C PHE A 269 -2.21 -19.60 -17.64
N TYR A 270 -1.82 -18.33 -17.80
CA TYR A 270 -0.70 -17.94 -18.65
C TYR A 270 0.61 -18.63 -18.23
N ALA A 271 0.91 -18.70 -16.93
CA ALA A 271 2.06 -19.42 -16.40
C ALA A 271 2.02 -20.91 -16.75
N TYR A 272 0.85 -21.54 -16.60
CA TYR A 272 0.64 -22.95 -16.90
C TYR A 272 0.89 -23.25 -18.38
N LEU A 273 0.29 -22.48 -19.29
CA LEU A 273 0.54 -22.63 -20.73
C LEU A 273 2.03 -22.47 -21.07
N ARG A 274 2.74 -21.59 -20.35
CA ARG A 274 4.14 -21.27 -20.63
C ARG A 274 5.15 -22.30 -20.13
N PHE A 275 4.83 -23.06 -19.08
CA PHE A 275 5.77 -24.02 -18.45
C PHE A 275 5.30 -25.47 -18.46
N CYS A 276 4.00 -25.71 -18.53
CA CYS A 276 3.41 -27.05 -18.44
C CYS A 276 2.92 -27.58 -19.80
N ASP A 277 2.74 -26.70 -20.79
CA ASP A 277 2.30 -27.05 -22.15
C ASP A 277 3.44 -26.82 -23.17
N PRO A 278 4.07 -27.91 -23.67
CA PRO A 278 5.18 -27.82 -24.61
C PRO A 278 4.73 -27.43 -26.03
N ASP A 279 3.46 -27.65 -26.39
CA ASP A 279 2.95 -27.45 -27.75
C ASP A 279 2.56 -25.98 -28.01
N VAL A 280 2.20 -25.26 -26.94
CA VAL A 280 1.73 -23.86 -26.99
C VAL A 280 2.86 -22.85 -26.80
N SER A 281 4.02 -23.27 -26.28
CA SER A 281 5.13 -22.38 -25.97
C SER A 281 6.05 -22.24 -27.19
N PRO A 282 5.92 -21.20 -28.04
CA PRO A 282 6.88 -20.99 -29.11
C PRO A 282 8.28 -20.85 -28.50
N GLU A 283 9.26 -21.50 -29.13
CA GLU A 283 10.68 -21.31 -28.90
C GLU A 283 11.01 -19.84 -29.14
N ARG A 284 10.81 -19.02 -28.11
CA ARG A 284 11.21 -17.63 -28.15
C ARG A 284 12.73 -17.67 -27.97
N ALA A 285 13.46 -17.27 -29.00
CA ALA A 285 14.92 -17.18 -28.93
C ALA A 285 15.31 -16.28 -27.75
N VAL A 286 15.73 -16.89 -26.64
CA VAL A 286 16.25 -16.18 -25.48
C VAL A 286 17.67 -15.74 -25.82
N PRO A 287 18.02 -14.45 -25.66
CA PRO A 287 19.38 -13.97 -25.88
C PRO A 287 20.43 -14.79 -25.11
N GLN A 288 21.57 -15.08 -25.74
CA GLN A 288 22.64 -15.89 -25.15
C GLN A 288 23.09 -15.43 -23.75
N PRO A 289 23.23 -14.12 -23.45
CA PRO A 289 23.60 -13.67 -22.10
C PRO A 289 22.57 -14.05 -21.02
N LEU A 290 21.27 -14.06 -21.36
CA LEU A 290 20.21 -14.45 -20.44
C LEU A 290 20.14 -15.97 -20.28
N LEU A 291 20.48 -16.72 -21.32
CA LEU A 291 20.64 -18.17 -21.23
C LEU A 291 21.80 -18.55 -20.30
N GLN A 292 22.95 -17.88 -20.43
CA GLN A 292 24.10 -18.07 -19.55
C GLN A 292 23.75 -17.77 -18.09
N LEU A 293 23.09 -16.64 -17.82
CA LEU A 293 22.62 -16.31 -16.47
C LEU A 293 21.74 -17.42 -15.88
N ALA A 294 20.87 -18.01 -16.70
CA ALA A 294 20.00 -19.09 -16.26
C ALA A 294 20.78 -20.35 -15.89
N VAL A 295 21.82 -20.69 -16.64
CA VAL A 295 22.73 -21.81 -16.33
C VAL A 295 23.50 -21.51 -15.04
N ASP A 296 24.10 -20.33 -14.93
CA ASP A 296 24.94 -19.94 -13.81
C ASP A 296 24.18 -19.89 -12.47
N LYS A 297 22.95 -19.38 -12.50
CA LYS A 297 22.08 -19.26 -11.31
C LYS A 297 21.09 -20.41 -11.15
N GLY A 298 21.08 -21.39 -12.07
CA GLY A 298 20.11 -22.49 -12.05
C GLY A 298 18.65 -22.07 -12.25
N TYR A 299 18.40 -20.99 -12.99
CA TYR A 299 17.04 -20.54 -13.28
C TYR A 299 16.36 -21.39 -14.34
N ARG A 300 15.09 -21.72 -14.11
CA ARG A 300 14.27 -22.45 -15.08
C ARG A 300 13.70 -21.51 -16.13
N LEU A 301 13.93 -21.84 -17.39
CA LEU A 301 13.34 -21.17 -18.55
C LEU A 301 12.08 -21.92 -19.01
N ALA A 302 11.17 -21.16 -19.64
CA ALA A 302 9.91 -21.69 -20.17
C ALA A 302 10.03 -22.73 -21.31
N SER A 303 11.20 -22.91 -21.95
CA SER A 303 11.24 -23.47 -23.31
C SER A 303 12.37 -24.44 -23.65
N MET A 304 13.30 -24.78 -22.74
CA MET A 304 14.58 -25.36 -23.17
C MET A 304 14.81 -26.85 -22.87
N THR A 305 14.05 -27.48 -21.97
CA THR A 305 14.46 -28.80 -21.45
C THR A 305 13.46 -29.92 -21.67
N GLY A 306 12.23 -29.65 -22.13
CA GLY A 306 11.15 -30.66 -22.18
C GLY A 306 10.74 -31.23 -20.80
N VAL A 307 11.49 -30.91 -19.74
CA VAL A 307 11.25 -31.33 -18.37
C VAL A 307 10.31 -30.33 -17.71
N LYS A 308 9.06 -30.76 -17.51
CA LYS A 308 8.05 -29.95 -16.83
C LYS A 308 8.44 -29.70 -15.37
N PRO A 309 8.23 -28.48 -14.84
CA PRO A 309 8.36 -28.23 -13.42
C PRO A 309 7.48 -29.15 -12.56
N ALA A 310 7.91 -29.45 -11.34
CA ALA A 310 7.19 -30.35 -10.43
C ALA A 310 5.75 -29.86 -10.15
N TRP A 311 5.56 -28.54 -10.04
CA TRP A 311 4.25 -27.96 -9.79
C TRP A 311 3.24 -28.18 -10.92
N CYS A 312 3.68 -28.48 -12.15
CA CYS A 312 2.77 -28.88 -13.24
C CYS A 312 2.05 -30.20 -12.95
N SER A 313 2.65 -31.07 -12.13
CA SER A 313 2.08 -32.38 -11.75
C SER A 313 1.32 -32.36 -10.43
N HIS A 314 1.23 -31.20 -9.76
CA HIS A 314 0.47 -31.07 -8.52
C HIS A 314 -1.04 -31.10 -8.80
N ARG A 315 -1.83 -31.59 -7.83
CA ARG A 315 -3.30 -31.63 -7.93
C ARG A 315 -3.92 -30.28 -8.27
N VAL A 316 -3.31 -29.20 -7.76
CA VAL A 316 -3.61 -27.83 -8.17
C VAL A 316 -2.28 -27.18 -8.55
N PRO A 317 -2.00 -26.99 -9.85
CA PRO A 317 -0.74 -26.43 -10.30
C PRO A 317 -0.70 -24.92 -10.02
N MET A 318 -0.06 -24.54 -8.90
CA MET A 318 0.06 -23.15 -8.46
C MET A 318 1.52 -22.70 -8.48
N ILE A 319 1.87 -21.89 -9.48
CA ILE A 319 3.26 -21.43 -9.66
C ILE A 319 3.66 -20.49 -8.53
N TYR A 320 2.77 -19.60 -8.08
CA TYR A 320 3.09 -18.62 -7.05
C TYR A 320 3.51 -19.30 -5.75
N SER A 321 2.73 -20.26 -5.26
CA SER A 321 3.06 -21.03 -4.05
C SER A 321 4.35 -21.82 -4.20
N TYR A 322 4.58 -22.42 -5.38
CA TYR A 322 5.83 -23.12 -5.66
C TYR A 322 7.04 -22.18 -5.62
N ILE A 323 6.95 -20.98 -6.21
CA ILE A 323 8.06 -20.04 -6.19
C ILE A 323 8.35 -19.54 -4.76
N GLN A 324 7.30 -19.20 -4.01
CA GLN A 324 7.44 -18.81 -2.61
C GLN A 324 8.16 -19.88 -1.79
N ASP A 325 7.82 -21.15 -2.00
CA ASP A 325 8.43 -22.29 -1.31
C ASP A 325 9.88 -22.55 -1.76
N VAL A 326 10.11 -22.71 -3.07
CA VAL A 326 11.38 -23.21 -3.63
C VAL A 326 12.44 -22.12 -3.77
N TYR A 327 12.06 -20.91 -4.21
CA TYR A 327 13.03 -19.84 -4.47
C TYR A 327 13.27 -18.95 -3.25
N TRP A 328 12.25 -18.70 -2.42
CA TRP A 328 12.37 -17.80 -1.27
C TRP A 328 12.23 -18.48 0.09
N ASN A 329 11.97 -19.80 0.15
CA ASN A 329 11.77 -20.53 1.42
C ASN A 329 10.71 -19.91 2.34
N VAL A 330 9.65 -19.36 1.74
CA VAL A 330 8.49 -18.79 2.43
C VAL A 330 7.55 -19.91 2.85
N GLY A 331 7.13 -19.92 4.10
CA GLY A 331 6.25 -20.94 4.65
C GLY A 331 6.00 -20.75 6.14
N PHE A 332 5.03 -21.50 6.68
CA PHE A 332 4.63 -21.39 8.08
C PHE A 332 5.82 -21.64 9.03
N LEU A 333 6.13 -20.63 9.84
CA LEU A 333 7.19 -20.57 10.84
C LEU A 333 8.62 -20.83 10.34
N ARG A 334 8.86 -20.95 9.03
CA ARG A 334 10.19 -21.26 8.47
C ARG A 334 11.23 -20.17 8.74
N TYR A 335 10.78 -18.94 8.90
CA TYR A 335 11.63 -17.77 9.13
C TYR A 335 12.07 -17.59 10.59
N PHE A 336 11.50 -18.36 11.54
CA PHE A 336 11.81 -18.25 12.97
C PHE A 336 13.13 -18.96 13.30
N GLN A 337 14.24 -18.31 12.92
CA GLN A 337 15.60 -18.77 13.18
C GLN A 337 16.36 -17.68 13.95
N LEU A 338 17.27 -18.08 14.86
CA LEU A 338 18.04 -17.12 15.67
C LEU A 338 18.83 -16.12 14.81
N LYS A 339 19.33 -16.55 13.66
CA LYS A 339 20.03 -15.66 12.71
C LYS A 339 19.17 -14.53 12.14
N GLN A 340 17.84 -14.65 12.21
CA GLN A 340 16.90 -13.66 11.68
C GLN A 340 16.47 -12.61 12.73
N ILE A 341 16.94 -12.68 13.98
CA ILE A 341 16.61 -11.70 15.02
C ILE A 341 16.76 -10.24 14.55
N PRO A 342 17.82 -9.84 13.80
CA PRO A 342 17.92 -8.48 13.28
C PRO A 342 16.73 -8.06 12.40
N ASN A 343 16.19 -8.97 11.58
CA ASN A 343 15.03 -8.72 10.72
C ASN A 343 13.73 -8.59 11.52
N PHE A 344 13.60 -9.34 12.62
CA PHE A 344 12.49 -9.15 13.57
C PHE A 344 12.58 -7.79 14.30
N LEU A 345 13.79 -7.36 14.68
CA LEU A 345 14.00 -6.04 15.28
C LEU A 345 13.68 -4.91 14.29
N LEU A 346 14.05 -5.08 13.02
CA LEU A 346 13.72 -4.14 11.95
C LEU A 346 12.20 -4.02 11.74
N ALA A 347 11.46 -5.13 11.82
CA ALA A 347 10.00 -5.15 11.70
C ALA A 347 9.24 -4.84 13.02
N ALA A 348 9.93 -4.77 14.16
CA ALA A 348 9.29 -4.61 15.46
C ALA A 348 8.40 -3.35 15.55
N PRO A 349 8.82 -2.15 15.05
CA PRO A 349 7.99 -0.97 15.15
C PRO A 349 6.64 -1.11 14.42
N ILE A 350 6.64 -1.66 13.20
CA ILE A 350 5.40 -1.84 12.43
C ILE A 350 4.49 -2.88 13.08
N MET A 351 5.07 -3.97 13.60
CA MET A 351 4.34 -5.02 14.31
C MET A 351 3.69 -4.50 15.59
N MET A 352 4.46 -3.81 16.43
CA MET A 352 3.98 -3.26 17.70
C MET A 352 2.88 -2.23 17.46
N LEU A 353 3.06 -1.31 16.52
CA LEU A 353 2.07 -0.26 16.23
C LEU A 353 0.77 -0.84 15.66
N SER A 354 0.87 -1.87 14.80
CA SER A 354 -0.30 -2.55 14.23
C SER A 354 -1.04 -3.42 15.25
N ALA A 355 -0.30 -4.14 16.10
CA ALA A 355 -0.87 -4.92 17.20
C ALA A 355 -1.55 -4.00 18.24
N TRP A 356 -0.93 -2.85 18.54
CA TRP A 356 -1.50 -1.86 19.44
C TRP A 356 -2.78 -1.24 18.87
N ALA A 357 -2.80 -0.91 17.57
CA ALA A 357 -4.01 -0.45 16.89
C ALA A 357 -5.16 -1.46 17.03
N ALA A 358 -4.87 -2.75 16.81
CA ALA A 358 -5.85 -3.83 16.96
C ALA A 358 -6.33 -3.98 18.42
N GLY A 359 -5.40 -3.93 19.38
CA GLY A 359 -5.70 -4.03 20.81
C GLY A 359 -6.59 -2.88 21.31
N ILE A 360 -6.27 -1.63 20.97
CA ILE A 360 -7.10 -0.46 21.34
C ILE A 360 -8.48 -0.54 20.70
N TYR A 361 -8.56 -0.94 19.44
CA TYR A 361 -9.85 -1.08 18.79
C TYR A 361 -10.70 -2.17 19.45
N LEU A 362 -10.11 -3.32 19.76
CA LEU A 362 -10.78 -4.46 20.39
C LEU A 362 -11.30 -4.11 21.79
N THR A 363 -10.49 -3.44 22.61
CA THR A 363 -10.91 -3.04 23.96
C THR A 363 -12.00 -1.97 23.93
N ALA A 364 -11.93 -1.01 23.00
CA ALA A 364 -12.96 0.01 22.83
C ALA A 364 -14.28 -0.52 22.27
N ASN A 365 -14.25 -1.58 21.45
CA ASN A 365 -15.40 -2.06 20.67
C ASN A 365 -15.71 -3.57 20.86
N LEU A 366 -15.44 -4.14 22.03
CA LEU A 366 -15.54 -5.59 22.28
C LEU A 366 -16.86 -6.23 21.79
N GLN A 367 -18.01 -5.64 22.12
CA GLN A 367 -19.31 -6.15 21.66
C GLN A 367 -19.48 -6.08 20.14
N HIS A 368 -18.93 -5.05 19.50
CA HIS A 368 -18.96 -4.92 18.05
C HIS A 368 -18.06 -5.98 17.40
N CYS A 369 -16.88 -6.24 17.96
CA CYS A 369 -15.98 -7.30 17.51
C CYS A 369 -16.61 -8.69 17.66
N LEU A 370 -17.24 -8.99 18.80
CA LEU A 370 -17.92 -10.28 19.05
C LEU A 370 -19.10 -10.51 18.10
N THR A 371 -19.78 -9.45 17.68
CA THR A 371 -20.90 -9.53 16.71
C THR A 371 -20.44 -9.36 15.26
N LEU A 372 -19.12 -9.28 15.02
CA LEU A 372 -18.51 -8.97 13.74
C LEU A 372 -19.09 -7.70 13.09
N GLY A 373 -19.64 -6.77 13.86
CA GLY A 373 -20.35 -5.59 13.38
C GLY A 373 -21.62 -5.87 12.58
N LEU A 374 -22.14 -7.09 12.61
CA LEU A 374 -23.34 -7.51 11.87
C LEU A 374 -24.64 -7.23 12.64
N VAL A 375 -24.58 -7.01 13.95
CA VAL A 375 -25.75 -6.74 14.79
C VAL A 375 -25.97 -5.25 14.95
N ARG A 376 -27.17 -4.77 14.59
CA ARG A 376 -27.57 -3.37 14.81
C ARG A 376 -27.69 -3.13 16.31
N ARG A 377 -26.95 -2.15 16.83
CA ARG A 377 -27.12 -1.70 18.21
C ARG A 377 -28.53 -1.14 18.35
N ARG A 378 -29.41 -1.84 19.09
CA ARG A 378 -30.73 -1.31 19.46
C ARG A 378 -30.46 -0.15 20.40
N ASN A 379 -30.68 1.09 19.95
CA ASN A 379 -30.72 2.22 20.87
C ASN A 379 -31.77 1.88 21.92
N LYS A 380 -31.33 1.62 23.16
CA LYS A 380 -32.23 1.69 24.30
C LYS A 380 -32.69 3.14 24.35
N SER A 381 -33.84 3.42 23.75
CA SER A 381 -34.64 4.59 24.09
C SER A 381 -35.07 4.39 25.54
N ARG A 382 -34.20 4.78 26.47
CA ARG A 382 -34.59 5.18 27.82
C ARG A 382 -34.45 6.69 27.80
N GLY A 383 -35.58 7.38 27.92
CA GLY A 383 -35.73 8.81 27.72
C GLY A 383 -34.65 9.62 28.42
N GLY A 384 -33.82 10.28 27.60
CA GLY A 384 -32.82 11.25 27.97
C GLY A 384 -32.28 11.84 26.69
N GLU A 385 -32.41 13.17 26.53
CA GLU A 385 -31.93 13.92 25.38
C GLU A 385 -30.45 13.60 25.10
N GLY A 386 -30.18 13.06 23.91
CA GLY A 386 -28.84 12.65 23.51
C GLY A 386 -28.90 11.39 22.67
N ALA A 387 -29.40 11.48 21.44
CA ALA A 387 -29.19 10.44 20.44
C ALA A 387 -27.68 10.12 20.41
N ALA A 388 -27.29 8.90 20.77
CA ALA A 388 -25.90 8.48 20.86
C ALA A 388 -25.21 8.79 19.52
N LYS A 389 -24.35 9.82 19.52
CA LYS A 389 -23.61 10.24 18.33
C LYS A 389 -22.79 9.04 17.82
N PRO A 390 -22.73 8.80 16.51
CA PRO A 390 -21.81 7.80 15.96
C PRO A 390 -20.40 8.13 16.45
N GLY A 391 -19.67 7.12 16.93
CA GLY A 391 -18.30 7.32 17.42
C GLY A 391 -17.44 7.99 16.35
N VAL A 392 -16.70 9.03 16.74
CA VAL A 392 -15.81 9.79 15.86
C VAL A 392 -14.37 9.35 16.10
N GLY A 393 -13.55 9.28 15.05
CA GLY A 393 -12.13 8.93 15.13
C GLY A 393 -11.85 7.44 14.91
N PHE A 394 -10.69 7.00 15.40
CA PHE A 394 -10.17 5.64 15.17
C PHE A 394 -11.04 4.53 15.79
N CYS A 395 -11.64 4.80 16.94
CA CYS A 395 -12.50 3.83 17.64
C CYS A 395 -13.94 3.80 17.08
N SER A 396 -14.22 4.39 15.91
CA SER A 396 -15.55 4.32 15.29
C SER A 396 -15.87 2.91 14.79
N SER A 397 -17.16 2.56 14.71
CA SER A 397 -17.60 1.27 14.16
C SER A 397 -17.24 1.07 12.68
N GLY A 398 -17.01 2.17 11.95
CA GLY A 398 -16.59 2.12 10.54
C GLY A 398 -15.19 1.52 10.34
N VAL A 399 -14.31 1.63 11.34
CA VAL A 399 -12.91 1.17 11.23
C VAL A 399 -12.77 -0.36 11.37
N PHE A 400 -13.80 -1.06 11.86
CA PHE A 400 -13.75 -2.49 12.19
C PHE A 400 -13.13 -3.36 11.08
N VAL A 401 -13.65 -3.28 9.86
CA VAL A 401 -13.20 -4.14 8.74
C VAL A 401 -11.74 -3.84 8.35
N TYR A 402 -11.30 -2.60 8.51
CA TYR A 402 -9.92 -2.20 8.23
C TYR A 402 -8.97 -2.76 9.29
N VAL A 403 -9.35 -2.77 10.57
CA VAL A 403 -8.57 -3.38 11.65
C VAL A 403 -8.46 -4.89 11.46
N VAL A 404 -9.57 -5.56 11.13
CA VAL A 404 -9.59 -7.01 10.83
C VAL A 404 -8.65 -7.31 9.66
N HIS A 405 -8.74 -6.54 8.57
CA HIS A 405 -7.85 -6.69 7.42
C HIS A 405 -6.37 -6.49 7.79
N ALA A 406 -6.04 -5.43 8.52
CA ALA A 406 -4.67 -5.14 8.97
C ALA A 406 -4.12 -6.24 9.88
N THR A 407 -4.95 -6.77 10.79
CA THR A 407 -4.58 -7.84 11.71
C THR A 407 -4.38 -9.16 10.95
N ALA A 408 -5.23 -9.47 9.97
CA ALA A 408 -5.05 -10.65 9.12
C ALA A 408 -3.73 -10.60 8.34
N LEU A 409 -3.39 -9.44 7.75
CA LEU A 409 -2.10 -9.23 7.08
C LEU A 409 -0.92 -9.33 8.04
N LEU A 410 -1.03 -8.77 9.25
CA LEU A 410 0.01 -8.84 10.27
C LEU A 410 0.27 -10.28 10.71
N VAL A 411 -0.78 -11.03 11.03
CA VAL A 411 -0.68 -12.44 11.47
C VAL A 411 -0.11 -13.30 10.36
N PHE A 412 -0.63 -13.15 9.13
CA PHE A 412 -0.10 -13.90 7.99
C PHE A 412 1.36 -13.56 7.70
N GLY A 413 1.73 -12.28 7.66
CA GLY A 413 3.09 -11.87 7.37
C GLY A 413 4.08 -12.25 8.47
N LEU A 414 3.66 -12.25 9.74
CA LEU A 414 4.48 -12.69 10.86
C LEU A 414 4.73 -14.21 10.83
N LEU A 415 3.69 -15.00 10.51
CA LEU A 415 3.76 -16.46 10.62
C LEU A 415 4.26 -17.13 9.34
N CYS A 416 4.04 -16.53 8.18
CA CYS A 416 4.25 -17.20 6.88
C CYS A 416 5.26 -16.51 5.97
N MET A 417 5.62 -15.24 6.22
CA MET A 417 6.53 -14.47 5.34
C MET A 417 7.86 -14.16 6.03
N HIS A 418 8.83 -13.67 5.25
CA HIS A 418 10.00 -13.00 5.80
C HIS A 418 9.56 -11.71 6.49
N VAL A 419 9.83 -11.62 7.79
CA VAL A 419 9.15 -10.67 8.69
C VAL A 419 9.49 -9.21 8.37
N GLN A 420 10.69 -8.94 7.82
CA GLN A 420 11.08 -7.61 7.35
C GLN A 420 10.15 -7.05 6.27
N VAL A 421 9.51 -7.91 5.47
CA VAL A 421 8.56 -7.51 4.40
C VAL A 421 7.27 -6.90 4.97
N LEU A 422 6.98 -7.08 6.27
CA LEU A 422 5.78 -6.53 6.93
C LEU A 422 5.67 -5.01 6.77
N THR A 423 6.80 -4.28 6.81
CA THR A 423 6.80 -2.81 6.69
C THR A 423 6.21 -2.38 5.36
N ARG A 424 6.68 -2.96 4.24
CA ARG A 424 6.17 -2.64 2.91
C ARG A 424 4.77 -3.20 2.65
N LEU A 425 4.46 -4.38 3.21
CA LEU A 425 3.15 -5.01 3.10
C LEU A 425 2.06 -4.16 3.76
N LEU A 426 2.21 -3.84 5.05
CA LEU A 426 1.20 -3.08 5.80
C LEU A 426 1.15 -1.62 5.35
N GLY A 427 2.30 -1.03 5.01
CA GLY A 427 2.39 0.36 4.55
C GLY A 427 1.63 0.63 3.24
N SER A 428 1.55 -0.35 2.33
CA SER A 428 0.83 -0.21 1.06
C SER A 428 -0.60 -0.79 1.08
N SER A 429 -0.89 -1.71 2.02
CA SER A 429 -2.16 -2.46 1.99
C SER A 429 -3.21 -1.96 2.96
N SER A 430 -2.84 -1.21 4.00
CA SER A 430 -3.77 -0.86 5.07
C SER A 430 -3.70 0.62 5.46
N PRO A 431 -4.84 1.31 5.59
CA PRO A 431 -4.88 2.68 6.10
C PRO A 431 -4.71 2.74 7.63
N VAL A 432 -4.88 1.61 8.33
CA VAL A 432 -4.91 1.53 9.81
C VAL A 432 -3.64 2.05 10.45
N LEU A 433 -2.47 1.76 9.86
CA LEU A 433 -1.18 2.25 10.35
C LEU A 433 -1.20 3.77 10.51
N TYR A 434 -1.66 4.46 9.45
CA TYR A 434 -1.65 5.92 9.39
C TYR A 434 -2.77 6.52 10.24
N TRP A 435 -3.96 5.92 10.21
CA TRP A 435 -5.09 6.35 11.06
C TRP A 435 -4.78 6.25 12.54
N PHE A 436 -4.18 5.13 12.96
CA PHE A 436 -3.82 4.93 14.36
C PHE A 436 -2.67 5.85 14.78
N SER A 437 -1.64 5.99 13.95
CA SER A 437 -0.54 6.93 14.23
C SER A 437 -1.04 8.37 14.37
N ALA A 438 -1.94 8.81 13.48
CA ALA A 438 -2.56 10.12 13.56
C ALA A 438 -3.43 10.29 14.82
N HIS A 439 -4.15 9.24 15.23
CA HIS A 439 -4.92 9.22 16.47
C HIS A 439 -4.01 9.38 17.70
N LEU A 440 -2.90 8.65 17.77
CA LEU A 440 -1.93 8.77 18.87
C LEU A 440 -1.33 10.18 18.97
N LEU A 441 -0.93 10.76 17.84
CA LEU A 441 -0.39 12.13 17.79
C LEU A 441 -1.42 13.16 18.25
N GLN A 442 -2.67 13.01 17.79
CA GLN A 442 -3.75 13.93 18.14
C GLN A 442 -4.13 13.86 19.63
N ASP A 443 -4.12 12.67 20.23
CA ASP A 443 -4.44 12.48 21.64
C ASP A 443 -3.29 12.92 22.57
N SER A 444 -2.04 12.73 22.14
CA SER A 444 -0.86 13.03 22.96
C SER A 444 -0.53 14.52 23.01
N ASP A 445 -0.74 15.23 21.92
CA ASP A 445 -0.44 16.66 21.80
C ASP A 445 -1.72 17.44 21.46
N ALA A 446 -2.59 17.64 22.46
CA ALA A 446 -3.83 18.42 22.31
C ALA A 446 -3.61 19.85 21.79
N LEU A 447 -2.38 20.38 21.92
CA LEU A 447 -1.95 21.69 21.43
C LEU A 447 -1.62 21.75 19.92
N LEU A 448 -1.66 20.61 19.20
CA LEU A 448 -1.44 20.55 17.75
C LEU A 448 -2.35 21.48 16.96
N TRP A 449 -3.55 21.70 17.50
CA TRP A 449 -4.52 22.64 17.00
C TRP A 449 -4.75 23.66 18.11
N ARG A 450 -3.85 24.66 18.24
CA ARG A 450 -4.01 25.78 19.19
C ARG A 450 -5.43 26.32 19.13
N GLU A 451 -6.01 26.55 20.30
CA GLU A 451 -7.35 27.10 20.52
C GLU A 451 -7.67 28.24 19.55
N GLY A 452 -8.70 27.99 18.74
CA GLY A 452 -9.27 28.94 17.80
C GLY A 452 -10.57 28.42 17.17
N ASP A 453 -11.26 27.49 17.83
CA ASP A 453 -12.62 27.11 17.46
C ASP A 453 -13.35 26.57 18.71
N PRO A 454 -13.93 27.48 19.47
CA PRO A 454 -15.38 27.39 19.65
C PRO A 454 -15.99 28.79 19.45
N THR A 455 -17.08 28.89 18.69
CA THR A 455 -18.09 29.99 18.78
C THR A 455 -17.56 31.31 19.35
N GLN A 456 -17.24 32.27 18.46
CA GLN A 456 -16.85 33.64 18.81
C GLN A 456 -17.66 34.22 19.98
N THR A 457 -16.99 34.49 21.09
CA THR A 457 -17.29 35.64 21.95
C THR A 457 -15.98 36.30 22.35
N ALA A 458 -15.98 37.62 22.19
CA ALA A 458 -14.83 38.49 22.23
C ALA A 458 -14.12 38.55 23.60
N ALA A 459 -12.80 38.69 23.60
CA ALA A 459 -12.07 39.87 24.11
C ALA A 459 -10.62 39.55 24.55
N SER A 460 -9.78 40.57 24.36
CA SER A 460 -8.45 40.82 24.94
C SER A 460 -7.22 40.02 24.44
N LEU A 461 -6.42 40.77 23.68
CA LEU A 461 -4.99 40.65 23.38
C LEU A 461 -4.12 40.58 24.65
N SER A 462 -2.96 39.90 24.57
CA SER A 462 -1.68 40.42 25.09
C SER A 462 -0.47 39.58 24.63
N GLU A 463 0.35 40.25 23.82
CA GLU A 463 1.73 40.08 23.31
C GLU A 463 2.71 39.04 23.88
N ARG A 464 3.52 38.43 22.97
CA ARG A 464 5.02 38.53 22.90
C ARG A 464 5.63 37.72 21.72
N PRO A 465 6.90 37.97 21.31
CA PRO A 465 7.30 38.15 19.90
C PRO A 465 7.76 36.87 19.16
N ARG A 466 7.58 36.86 17.83
CA ARG A 466 8.01 35.80 16.91
C ARG A 466 9.38 36.13 16.30
N LEU A 467 10.39 35.33 16.65
CA LEU A 467 11.65 35.21 15.90
C LEU A 467 11.56 33.92 15.08
N GLY A 468 11.31 34.04 13.77
CA GLY A 468 11.18 32.86 12.89
C GLY A 468 10.37 33.06 11.60
N SER A 469 10.30 34.28 11.05
CA SER A 469 9.46 34.58 9.88
C SER A 469 10.04 34.14 8.53
N ALA A 470 11.31 33.69 8.47
CA ALA A 470 11.94 33.33 7.18
C ALA A 470 11.63 31.89 6.72
N PHE A 471 11.41 30.94 7.64
CA PHE A 471 11.14 29.53 7.27
C PHE A 471 9.64 29.20 7.16
N LEU A 472 8.79 29.99 7.81
CA LEU A 472 7.33 29.85 7.76
C LEU A 472 6.71 30.49 6.50
N GLY A 473 7.44 31.36 5.79
CA GLY A 473 6.95 32.01 4.56
C GLY A 473 6.73 31.06 3.37
N LEU A 474 7.28 29.84 3.41
CA LEU A 474 7.06 28.79 2.40
C LEU A 474 5.74 28.02 2.58
N PHE A 475 5.12 28.10 3.76
CA PHE A 475 3.86 27.42 4.08
C PHE A 475 2.80 28.49 4.37
N GLY A 476 1.98 28.77 3.34
CA GLY A 476 1.07 29.91 3.30
C GLY A 476 0.21 30.13 4.55
N THR A 477 -0.03 31.41 4.85
CA THR A 477 -0.81 31.89 5.98
C THR A 477 -2.31 31.70 5.74
N GLY A 478 -2.94 30.80 6.50
CA GLY A 478 -4.41 30.72 6.61
C GLY A 478 -4.94 29.32 6.94
N VAL A 479 -5.49 29.16 8.16
CA VAL A 479 -6.46 28.13 8.65
C VAL A 479 -6.11 26.63 8.44
N SER A 480 -5.11 26.26 7.65
CA SER A 480 -4.56 24.90 7.52
C SER A 480 -3.04 24.91 7.63
N GLU A 481 -2.53 25.36 8.77
CA GLU A 481 -1.11 25.16 9.05
C GLU A 481 -0.85 23.66 9.20
N ASN A 482 0.03 23.14 8.35
CA ASN A 482 0.49 21.76 8.42
C ASN A 482 1.07 21.52 9.84
N PRO A 483 0.56 20.55 10.61
CA PRO A 483 1.00 20.32 11.99
C PRO A 483 2.37 19.64 12.08
N LEU A 484 2.89 19.07 10.97
CA LEU A 484 4.18 18.38 11.00
C LEU A 484 5.38 19.34 11.17
N PRO A 485 5.54 20.42 10.39
CA PRO A 485 6.63 21.37 10.61
C PRO A 485 6.79 21.86 12.06
N PRO A 486 5.74 22.33 12.78
CA PRO A 486 5.90 22.74 14.18
C PRO A 486 6.23 21.58 15.12
N LEU A 487 5.72 20.37 14.87
CA LEU A 487 6.10 19.15 15.60
C LEU A 487 7.57 18.80 15.42
N LEU A 488 8.11 18.97 14.20
CA LEU A 488 9.51 18.68 13.88
C LEU A 488 10.44 19.75 14.46
N LEU A 489 10.07 21.03 14.32
CA LEU A 489 10.85 22.16 14.86
C LEU A 489 10.90 22.12 16.39
N ASN A 490 9.81 21.72 17.05
CA ASN A 490 9.73 21.59 18.51
C ASN A 490 9.92 20.14 18.99
N TYR A 491 10.61 19.29 18.24
CA TYR A 491 10.73 17.84 18.54
C TYR A 491 11.09 17.53 20.00
N ARG A 492 11.97 18.32 20.62
CA ARG A 492 12.38 18.15 22.03
C ARG A 492 11.25 18.37 23.04
N ARG A 493 10.26 19.22 22.72
CA ARG A 493 9.13 19.57 23.58
C ARG A 493 7.94 18.60 23.47
N ASN A 494 7.90 17.78 22.41
CA ASN A 494 6.82 16.80 22.21
C ASN A 494 6.84 15.71 23.29
N THR A 495 5.68 15.07 23.48
CA THR A 495 5.57 13.87 24.33
C THR A 495 6.50 12.74 23.86
N ALA A 496 6.83 11.82 24.76
CA ALA A 496 7.66 10.66 24.43
C ALA A 496 7.02 9.81 23.31
N LEU A 497 5.70 9.64 23.35
CA LEU A 497 4.97 8.87 22.34
C LEU A 497 5.06 9.52 20.95
N THR A 498 4.81 10.83 20.85
CA THR A 498 4.93 11.56 19.58
C THR A 498 6.35 11.50 19.02
N LYS A 499 7.37 11.60 19.88
CA LYS A 499 8.77 11.41 19.48
C LYS A 499 9.00 10.02 18.91
N CYS A 500 8.53 8.96 19.56
CA CYS A 500 8.69 7.59 19.08
C CYS A 500 8.01 7.36 17.72
N VAL A 501 6.76 7.82 17.55
CA VAL A 501 6.02 7.63 16.30
C VAL A 501 6.65 8.44 15.16
N LEU A 502 6.90 9.73 15.34
CA LEU A 502 7.53 10.55 14.29
C LEU A 502 8.97 10.12 14.01
N GLY A 503 9.72 9.79 15.05
CA GLY A 503 11.08 9.26 14.94
C GLY A 503 11.12 7.98 14.13
N TYR A 504 10.18 7.05 14.35
CA TYR A 504 10.03 5.84 13.53
C TYR A 504 9.76 6.18 12.06
N PHE A 505 8.75 7.00 11.77
CA PHE A 505 8.40 7.37 10.39
C PHE A 505 9.58 8.02 9.66
N LEU A 506 10.23 9.01 10.26
CA LEU A 506 11.33 9.74 9.63
C LEU A 506 12.61 8.91 9.51
N SER A 507 12.96 8.14 10.54
CA SER A 507 14.15 7.29 10.51
C SER A 507 14.03 6.20 9.46
N PHE A 508 12.89 5.51 9.36
CA PHE A 508 12.69 4.50 8.32
C PHE A 508 12.55 5.13 6.93
N TRP A 509 11.91 6.30 6.82
CA TRP A 509 11.83 7.04 5.56
C TRP A 509 13.23 7.38 5.01
N LEU A 510 14.15 7.79 5.88
CA LEU A 510 15.52 8.16 5.51
C LEU A 510 16.45 6.95 5.37
N LEU A 511 16.51 6.08 6.38
CA LEU A 511 17.35 4.88 6.38
C LEU A 511 16.98 3.94 5.25
N GLY A 512 15.69 3.75 4.98
CA GLY A 512 15.26 2.92 3.87
C GLY A 512 15.67 3.46 2.52
N LEU A 513 15.74 4.79 2.37
CA LEU A 513 16.23 5.42 1.16
C LEU A 513 17.74 5.19 0.99
N ILE A 514 18.52 5.44 2.04
CA ILE A 514 19.98 5.25 2.02
C ILE A 514 20.32 3.78 1.74
N LEU A 515 19.74 2.85 2.50
CA LEU A 515 20.10 1.45 2.42
C LEU A 515 19.67 0.83 1.08
N HIS A 516 18.41 1.02 0.68
CA HIS A 516 17.92 0.43 -0.57
C HIS A 516 18.62 1.00 -1.79
N CYS A 517 18.80 2.32 -1.86
CA CYS A 517 19.40 2.94 -3.04
C CYS A 517 20.85 2.53 -3.26
N ASN A 518 21.57 2.18 -2.20
CA ASN A 518 22.96 1.75 -2.26
C ASN A 518 23.14 0.23 -2.15
N PHE A 519 22.09 -0.53 -2.52
CA PHE A 519 22.08 -2.00 -2.55
C PHE A 519 22.45 -2.68 -1.22
N LEU A 520 22.26 -1.96 -0.10
CA LEU A 520 22.39 -2.50 1.24
C LEU A 520 21.07 -3.17 1.67
N PRO A 521 21.13 -4.27 2.44
CA PRO A 521 19.93 -4.97 2.88
C PRO A 521 18.94 -4.03 3.56
N TRP A 522 17.76 -3.91 2.94
CA TRP A 522 16.60 -3.21 3.47
C TRP A 522 15.37 -4.12 3.32
N THR A 523 14.33 -3.82 4.10
CA THR A 523 13.13 -4.65 4.34
C THR A 523 12.59 -5.47 3.17
#